data_AF-A0A9J6G7P6-F1
#
_entry.id   AF-A0A9J6G7P6-F1
#
_cell.length_a   1.000
_cell.length_b   1.000
_cell.length_c   1.000
_cell.angle_alpha   90.00
_cell.angle_beta   90.00
_cell.angle_gamma   90.00
#
_symmetry.space_group_name_H-M   'P 1'
#
loop_
_entity.id
_entity.type
_entity.pdbx_description
1 polymer ?
#
loop_
_entity_poly.entity_id
_entity_poly.type
_entity_poly.pdbx_seq_one_letter_code
_entity_poly.pdbx_strand_id
1 'polypeptide(L)'
;MWFNEIIKVYISVMWYRYNKAQIITRNSIERAFGVWKRTFPCLRMTLQIKTKTVPVVVTACATLYNLSRQMNEPCADEADNHIGSSRDQPAPAVDEGQDARLDGYRRRALLIEEYFS
;
A
#
# COMPACT_ATOMS: atom_id res chain seq x y z
N MET A 1 -41.83 -25.57 14.93
CA MET A 1 -41.24 -24.34 15.53
C MET A 1 -39.74 -24.48 15.82
N TRP A 2 -39.27 -25.59 16.41
CA TRP A 2 -37.85 -25.76 16.80
C TRP A 2 -36.80 -25.70 15.67
N PHE A 3 -37.14 -26.18 14.47
CA PHE A 3 -36.21 -26.20 13.34
C PHE A 3 -35.72 -24.80 12.92
N ASN A 4 -36.63 -23.80 12.93
CA ASN A 4 -36.26 -22.42 12.61
C ASN A 4 -35.35 -21.80 13.67
N GLU A 5 -35.51 -22.16 14.94
CA GLU A 5 -34.64 -21.68 16.02
C GLU A 5 -33.24 -22.28 15.91
N ILE A 6 -33.12 -23.56 15.54
CA ILE A 6 -31.83 -24.21 15.28
C ILE A 6 -31.12 -23.54 14.09
N ILE A 7 -31.84 -23.26 13.00
CA ILE A 7 -31.27 -22.57 11.83
C ILE A 7 -30.79 -21.16 12.20
N LYS A 8 -31.59 -20.39 12.96
CA LYS A 8 -31.19 -19.04 13.42
C LYS A 8 -29.90 -19.09 14.25
N VAL A 9 -29.79 -20.03 15.18
CA VAL A 9 -28.59 -20.23 16.00
C VAL A 9 -27.40 -20.58 15.12
N TYR A 10 -27.58 -21.50 14.17
CA TYR A 10 -26.50 -21.92 13.26
C TYR A 10 -25.99 -20.76 12.39
N ILE A 11 -26.89 -20.00 11.76
CA ILE A 11 -26.53 -18.84 10.93
C ILE A 11 -25.82 -17.78 11.77
N SER A 12 -26.32 -17.49 12.98
CA SER A 12 -25.71 -16.52 13.88
C SER A 12 -24.28 -16.90 14.27
N VAL A 13 -24.06 -18.16 14.67
CA VAL A 13 -22.73 -18.68 15.00
C VAL A 13 -21.80 -18.64 13.78
N MET A 14 -22.29 -19.06 12.61
CA MET A 14 -21.49 -19.05 11.37
C MET A 14 -21.10 -17.63 10.97
N TRP A 15 -22.04 -16.68 11.01
CA TRP A 15 -21.82 -15.27 10.72
C TRP A 15 -20.79 -14.66 11.67
N TYR A 16 -20.92 -14.91 12.98
CA TYR A 16 -19.97 -14.42 13.97
C TYR A 16 -18.55 -14.91 13.69
N ARG A 17 -18.39 -16.22 13.41
CA ARG A 17 -17.08 -16.81 13.11
C ARG A 17 -16.49 -16.23 11.82
N TYR A 18 -17.30 -16.08 10.77
CA TYR A 18 -16.89 -15.49 9.50
C TYR A 18 -16.38 -14.05 9.70
N ASN A 19 -17.14 -13.20 10.38
CA ASN A 19 -16.75 -11.81 10.63
C ASN A 19 -15.50 -11.71 11.50
N LYS A 20 -15.40 -12.53 12.54
CA LYS A 20 -14.21 -12.56 13.40
C LYS A 20 -12.96 -12.93 12.59
N ALA A 21 -13.04 -13.95 11.74
CA ALA A 21 -11.93 -14.35 10.88
C ALA A 21 -11.57 -13.26 9.86
N GLN A 22 -12.56 -12.61 9.25
CA GLN A 22 -12.36 -11.50 8.31
C GLN A 22 -11.65 -10.31 8.98
N ILE A 23 -12.11 -9.88 10.17
CA ILE A 23 -11.51 -8.77 10.92
C ILE A 23 -10.04 -9.07 11.26
N ILE A 24 -9.75 -10.26 11.80
CA ILE A 24 -8.38 -10.65 12.17
C ILE A 24 -7.46 -10.63 10.94
N THR A 25 -7.93 -11.22 9.84
CA THR A 25 -7.15 -11.30 8.60
C THR A 25 -6.89 -9.90 8.06
N ARG A 26 -7.92 -9.05 7.95
CA ARG A 26 -7.78 -7.68 7.43
C ARG A 26 -6.84 -6.84 8.30
N ASN A 27 -6.96 -6.92 9.62
CA ASN A 27 -6.10 -6.17 10.53
C ASN A 27 -4.62 -6.52 10.34
N SER A 28 -4.28 -7.80 10.15
CA SER A 28 -2.90 -8.22 9.92
C SER A 28 -2.34 -7.63 8.61
N ILE A 29 -3.14 -7.67 7.55
CA ILE A 29 -2.80 -7.17 6.22
C ILE A 29 -2.67 -5.64 6.25
N GLU A 30 -3.61 -4.93 6.86
CA GLU A 30 -3.59 -3.46 7.00
C GLU A 30 -2.36 -2.98 7.75
N ARG A 31 -1.97 -3.67 8.83
CA ARG A 31 -0.75 -3.35 9.58
C ARG A 31 0.51 -3.55 8.75
N ALA A 32 0.60 -4.66 8.00
CA ALA A 32 1.71 -4.92 7.10
C ALA A 32 1.82 -3.87 5.99
N PHE A 33 0.70 -3.51 5.35
CA PHE A 33 0.68 -2.44 4.36
C PHE A 33 0.98 -1.07 4.94
N GLY A 34 0.57 -0.79 6.19
CA GLY A 34 0.90 0.44 6.89
C GLY A 34 2.42 0.61 7.03
N VAL A 35 3.11 -0.45 7.43
CA VAL A 35 4.57 -0.54 7.49
C VAL A 35 5.19 -0.31 6.11
N TRP A 36 4.81 -1.11 5.11
CA TRP A 36 5.41 -1.01 3.78
C TRP A 36 5.23 0.38 3.14
N LYS A 37 4.13 1.07 3.41
CA LYS A 37 3.91 2.45 2.92
C LYS A 37 4.81 3.49 3.58
N ARG A 38 5.27 3.26 4.82
CA ARG A 38 6.28 4.13 5.48
C ARG A 38 7.68 3.84 4.96
N THR A 39 8.00 2.56 4.72
CA THR A 39 9.31 2.15 4.21
C THR A 39 9.50 2.49 2.72
N PHE A 40 8.45 2.34 1.91
CA PHE A 40 8.51 2.51 0.46
C PHE A 40 7.61 3.66 0.01
N PRO A 41 8.18 4.85 -0.31
CA PRO A 41 7.42 6.00 -0.78
C PRO A 41 6.58 5.73 -2.04
N CYS A 42 7.00 4.78 -2.88
CA CYS A 42 6.26 4.36 -4.08
C CYS A 42 4.89 3.73 -3.77
N LEU A 43 4.66 3.20 -2.56
CA LEU A 43 3.37 2.67 -2.11
C LEU A 43 2.52 3.72 -1.39
N ARG A 44 3.14 4.81 -0.93
CA ARG A 44 2.46 5.95 -0.30
C ARG A 44 1.79 6.83 -1.35
N MET A 45 2.43 6.99 -2.51
CA MET A 45 1.89 7.73 -3.64
C MET A 45 0.99 6.85 -4.51
N THR A 46 0.11 7.46 -5.30
CA THR A 46 -0.64 6.75 -6.33
C THR A 46 0.30 6.19 -7.39
N LEU A 47 0.33 4.86 -7.50
CA LEU A 47 1.09 4.12 -8.50
C LEU A 47 0.56 4.44 -9.91
N GLN A 48 1.27 5.29 -10.66
CA GLN A 48 0.97 5.65 -12.06
C GLN A 48 1.46 4.59 -13.06
N ILE A 49 1.20 3.31 -12.77
CA ILE A 49 1.59 2.17 -13.61
C ILE A 49 0.37 1.36 -14.02
N LYS A 50 0.54 0.51 -15.03
CA LYS A 50 -0.52 -0.41 -15.48
C LYS A 50 -0.97 -1.28 -14.29
N THR A 51 -2.29 -1.46 -14.13
CA THR A 51 -2.87 -2.26 -13.04
C THR A 51 -2.32 -3.69 -12.97
N LYS A 52 -1.94 -4.25 -14.14
CA LYS A 52 -1.28 -5.56 -14.25
C LYS A 52 0.10 -5.62 -13.56
N THR A 53 0.79 -4.49 -13.45
CA THR A 53 2.16 -4.40 -12.89
C THR A 53 2.16 -4.03 -11.41
N VAL A 54 1.08 -3.42 -10.91
CA VAL A 54 0.88 -3.10 -9.48
C VAL A 54 1.15 -4.29 -8.54
N PRO A 55 0.59 -5.50 -8.74
CA PRO A 55 0.85 -6.61 -7.83
C PRO A 55 2.33 -7.01 -7.81
N VAL A 56 3.04 -6.90 -8.93
CA VAL A 56 4.48 -7.21 -9.02
C VAL A 56 5.31 -6.22 -8.20
N VAL A 57 4.95 -4.93 -8.22
CA VAL A 57 5.63 -3.92 -7.38
C VAL A 57 5.37 -4.18 -5.90
N VAL A 58 4.12 -4.48 -5.54
CA VAL A 58 3.76 -4.77 -4.14
C VAL A 58 4.48 -6.02 -3.63
N THR A 59 4.57 -7.08 -4.44
CA THR A 59 5.31 -8.30 -4.05
C THR A 59 6.80 -8.04 -3.94
N ALA A 60 7.39 -7.24 -4.85
CA ALA A 60 8.79 -6.84 -4.75
C ALA A 60 9.08 -6.06 -3.45
N CYS A 61 8.22 -5.10 -3.07
CA CYS A 61 8.31 -4.40 -1.79
C CYS A 61 8.23 -5.36 -0.59
N ALA A 62 7.31 -6.34 -0.62
CA ALA A 62 7.18 -7.34 0.42
C ALA A 62 8.44 -8.21 0.54
N THR A 63 9.03 -8.64 -0.58
CA THR A 63 10.28 -9.42 -0.57
C THR A 63 11.46 -8.62 -0.06
N LEU A 64 11.59 -7.35 -0.47
CA LEU A 64 12.66 -6.47 0.00
C LEU A 64 12.54 -6.20 1.50
N TYR A 65 11.32 -5.97 1.99
CA TYR A 65 11.07 -5.80 3.42
C TYR A 65 11.45 -7.04 4.22
N ASN A 66 11.06 -8.23 3.74
CA ASN A 66 11.41 -9.48 4.41
C ASN A 66 12.93 -9.72 4.42
N LEU A 67 13.62 -9.40 3.33
CA LEU A 67 15.07 -9.48 3.25
C LEU A 67 15.74 -8.52 4.22
N SER A 68 15.30 -7.26 4.25
CA SER A 68 15.79 -6.23 5.18
C SER A 68 15.65 -6.67 6.65
N ARG A 69 14.51 -7.30 7.01
CA ARG A 69 14.31 -7.91 8.34
C ARG A 69 15.26 -9.07 8.63
N GLN A 70 15.57 -9.91 7.64
CA GLN A 70 16.55 -10.99 7.81
C GLN A 70 17.97 -10.45 8.02
N MET A 71 18.29 -9.34 7.36
CA MET A 71 19.59 -8.66 7.48
C MET A 71 19.68 -7.78 8.73
N ASN A 72 18.63 -7.72 9.55
CA ASN A 72 18.51 -6.87 10.74
C ASN A 72 18.82 -5.39 10.46
N GLU A 73 18.43 -4.92 9.27
CA GLU A 73 18.55 -3.51 8.92
C GLU A 73 17.56 -2.68 9.75
N PRO A 74 17.93 -1.43 10.11
CA PRO A 74 17.05 -0.55 10.87
C PRO A 74 15.81 -0.23 10.03
N CYS A 75 14.65 -0.69 10.50
CA CYS A 75 13.39 -0.39 9.86
C CYS A 75 12.94 1.03 10.20
N ALA A 76 12.35 1.74 9.23
CA ALA A 76 11.80 3.08 9.45
C ALA A 76 10.68 3.12 10.53
N ASP A 77 10.13 1.96 10.92
CA ASP A 77 9.07 1.85 11.91
C ASP A 77 9.53 2.01 13.37
N GLU A 78 10.81 1.79 13.67
CA GLU A 78 11.35 1.88 15.03
C GLU A 78 11.38 3.36 15.53
N ALA A 79 11.39 4.32 14.59
CA ALA A 79 11.52 5.75 14.88
C ALA A 79 10.18 6.49 15.10
N ASP A 80 9.02 5.86 14.80
CA ASP A 80 7.71 6.54 14.72
C ASP A 80 6.73 6.18 15.84
N ASN A 81 7.21 5.68 16.99
CA ASN A 81 6.34 5.50 18.17
C ASN A 81 5.95 6.83 18.86
N HIS A 82 6.27 8.00 18.30
CA HIS A 82 6.04 9.29 18.95
C HIS A 82 5.54 10.46 18.09
N ILE A 83 5.10 10.29 16.83
CA ILE A 83 4.54 11.43 16.08
C ILE A 83 3.17 11.07 15.50
N GLY A 84 2.14 11.63 16.12
CA GLY A 84 0.78 11.59 15.60
C GLY A 84 0.71 12.11 14.17
N SER A 85 0.06 11.34 13.31
CA SER A 85 -0.83 11.81 12.24
C SER A 85 -0.48 13.19 11.64
N SER A 86 0.63 13.29 10.91
CA SER A 86 0.76 14.30 9.84
C SER A 86 -0.01 13.82 8.61
N ARG A 87 -1.34 13.73 8.76
CA ARG A 87 -2.26 13.67 7.64
C ARG A 87 -2.21 15.04 6.95
N ASP A 88 -2.03 15.01 5.63
CA ASP A 88 -2.30 16.11 4.71
C ASP A 88 -1.47 17.39 4.92
N GLN A 89 -0.18 17.34 4.58
CA GLN A 89 0.44 18.52 3.99
C GLN A 89 0.27 18.40 2.46
N PRO A 90 -0.50 19.30 1.82
CA PRO A 90 -0.50 19.43 0.37
C PRO A 90 0.94 19.67 -0.07
N ALA A 91 1.36 18.97 -1.14
CA ALA A 91 2.62 19.30 -1.80
C ALA A 91 2.63 20.82 -2.10
N PRO A 92 3.76 21.51 -1.93
CA PRO A 92 3.85 22.93 -2.26
C PRO A 92 3.33 23.12 -3.69
N ALA A 93 2.45 24.10 -3.88
CA ALA A 93 1.89 24.42 -5.18
C ALA A 93 3.04 24.67 -6.16
N VAL A 94 3.33 23.68 -6.99
CA VAL A 94 4.17 23.87 -8.17
C VAL A 94 3.28 24.66 -9.12
N ASP A 95 3.74 25.85 -9.48
CA ASP A 95 3.15 26.69 -10.51
C ASP A 95 2.93 25.83 -11.77
N GLU A 96 1.69 25.36 -11.97
CA GLU A 96 1.31 24.50 -13.08
C GLU A 96 1.22 25.35 -14.35
N GLY A 97 2.38 25.65 -14.94
CA GLY A 97 2.46 25.89 -16.37
C GLY A 97 1.84 24.70 -17.10
N GLN A 98 0.85 24.97 -17.96
CA GLN A 98 -0.03 23.99 -18.63
C GLN A 98 0.70 22.91 -19.46
N ASP A 99 2.02 23.01 -19.62
CA ASP A 99 2.86 22.10 -20.40
C ASP A 99 3.36 20.85 -19.63
N ALA A 100 3.31 20.84 -18.29
CA ALA A 100 3.98 19.80 -17.48
C ALA A 100 3.38 18.38 -17.59
N ARG A 101 2.08 18.26 -17.90
CA ARG A 101 1.38 16.95 -17.91
C ARG A 101 1.62 16.15 -19.20
N LEU A 102 1.95 16.83 -20.30
CA LEU A 102 2.29 16.22 -21.59
C LEU A 102 3.80 15.96 -21.74
N ASP A 103 4.62 16.51 -20.86
CA ASP A 103 6.08 16.53 -21.00
C ASP A 103 6.76 15.25 -20.49
N GLY A 104 6.24 14.59 -19.46
CA GLY A 104 6.98 13.48 -18.81
C GLY A 104 7.35 12.30 -19.72
N TYR A 105 6.52 11.97 -20.72
CA TYR A 105 6.83 10.90 -21.69
C TYR A 105 7.77 11.38 -22.81
N ARG A 106 7.59 12.63 -23.26
CA ARG A 106 8.47 13.28 -24.25
C ARG A 106 9.86 13.54 -23.67
N ARG A 107 9.95 14.08 -22.47
CA ARG A 107 11.20 14.31 -21.73
C ARG A 107 11.96 13.02 -21.50
N ARG A 108 11.26 11.92 -21.16
CA ARG A 108 11.89 10.59 -21.07
C ARG A 108 12.39 10.09 -22.42
N ALA A 109 11.63 10.26 -23.50
CA ALA A 109 12.08 9.86 -24.84
C ALA A 109 13.31 10.66 -25.29
N LEU A 110 13.35 11.97 -25.04
CA LEU A 110 14.47 12.85 -25.38
C LEU A 110 15.75 12.47 -24.62
N LEU A 111 15.65 12.19 -23.31
CA LEU A 111 16.81 11.78 -22.52
C LEU A 111 17.37 10.42 -22.95
N ILE A 112 16.53 9.52 -23.44
CA ILE A 112 16.96 8.21 -23.94
C ILE A 112 17.75 8.39 -25.24
N GLU A 113 17.28 9.22 -26.15
CA GLU A 113 17.98 9.52 -27.41
C GLU A 113 19.31 10.24 -27.16
N GLU A 114 19.35 11.20 -26.23
CA GLU A 114 20.53 12.03 -25.96
C GLU A 114 21.67 11.28 -25.27
N TYR A 115 21.36 10.34 -24.35
CA TYR A 115 22.38 9.69 -23.51
C TYR A 115 22.65 8.23 -23.85
N PHE A 116 21.77 7.58 -24.61
CA PHE A 116 21.87 6.14 -24.91
C PHE A 116 21.87 5.82 -26.42
N SER A 117 22.23 6.79 -27.27
CA SER A 117 22.50 6.57 -28.70
C SER A 117 23.93 6.12 -28.98
#